data_AF-A0A521HS33-F1
#
_entry.id   AF-A0A521HS33-F1
#
_cell.length_a   1.000
_cell.length_b   1.000
_cell.length_c   1.000
_cell.angle_alpha   90.00
_cell.angle_beta   90.00
_cell.angle_gamma   90.00
#
_symmetry.space_group_name_H-M   'P 1'
#
loop_
_entity.id
_entity.type
_entity.pdbx_description
1 polymer ?
#
loop_
_entity_poly.entity_id
_entity_poly.type
_entity_poly.pdbx_seq_one_letter_code
_entity_poly.pdbx_strand_id
1 'polypeptide(L)'
;MNTKMKTLSMAVLGLVGFTAAGAAMAQCPASLSPPWSLVSTLQGTATSQTGGYDSTACRLRVALNQNSSPAAKAFVLDQTPANEQRYRVQFIVDASGIGLTQANRAATAFSIVGTTAVPNGNSNIVRAFLRGDGAGAALRFLVGDTADPSQYRTLDVALPNQAGANRVELDLTIGAAASMKYWINNISTATTEGSPTGTLSGLANSGWGGVDQASLGLVGATSFWRANFTNTSFVYFDQFDSRRQTFIGN
;
A
#
# COMPACT_ATOMS: atom_id res chain seq x y z
N MET A 1 -0.18 47.12 29.76
CA MET A 1 0.31 45.73 29.88
C MET A 1 -0.88 44.79 29.95
N ASN A 2 -1.11 44.01 28.89
CA ASN A 2 -1.95 42.81 28.91
C ASN A 2 -1.74 42.07 27.58
N THR A 3 -0.70 41.25 27.51
CA THR A 3 -0.45 40.34 26.39
C THR A 3 -0.86 38.95 26.84
N LYS A 4 -2.09 38.54 26.55
CA LYS A 4 -2.52 37.15 26.75
C LYS A 4 -2.02 36.30 25.58
N MET A 5 -1.32 35.23 25.94
CA MET A 5 -0.64 34.28 25.07
C MET A 5 -1.59 33.63 24.07
N LYS A 6 -1.20 33.66 22.78
CA LYS A 6 -1.70 32.71 21.78
C LYS A 6 -1.05 31.36 22.08
N THR A 7 -1.82 30.43 22.61
CA THR A 7 -1.42 29.02 22.72
C THR A 7 -1.27 28.45 21.31
N LEU A 8 -0.05 27.98 21.01
CA LEU A 8 0.27 27.19 19.83
C LEU A 8 -0.58 25.92 19.82
N SER A 9 -1.51 25.80 18.88
CA SER A 9 -2.04 24.50 18.50
C SER A 9 -1.03 23.84 17.58
N MET A 10 -0.43 22.76 18.08
CA MET A 10 0.39 21.81 17.35
C MET A 10 -0.37 21.25 16.15
N ALA A 11 -0.09 21.77 14.95
CA ALA A 11 -0.33 21.07 13.70
C ALA A 11 0.90 20.17 13.44
N VAL A 12 0.89 18.96 13.99
CA VAL A 12 1.94 17.96 13.74
C VAL A 12 1.64 17.23 12.43
N LEU A 13 2.36 17.67 11.40
CA LEU A 13 2.98 16.87 10.35
C LEU A 13 2.07 15.88 9.61
N GLY A 14 1.36 16.38 8.58
CA GLY A 14 1.15 15.60 7.37
C GLY A 14 2.52 15.39 6.72
N LEU A 15 3.06 14.17 6.85
CA LEU A 15 4.36 13.80 6.32
C LEU A 15 4.30 13.89 4.79
N VAL A 16 5.00 14.89 4.27
CA VAL A 16 5.16 15.19 2.84
C VAL A 16 5.95 14.05 2.19
N GLY A 17 5.27 12.96 1.84
CA GLY A 17 5.75 11.98 0.88
C GLY A 17 5.66 12.57 -0.52
N PHE A 18 6.70 13.30 -0.93
CA PHE A 18 6.96 13.80 -2.31
C PHE A 18 6.34 15.12 -2.79
N THR A 19 5.59 15.90 -2.00
CA THR A 19 4.92 17.11 -2.53
C THR A 19 5.58 18.47 -2.24
N ALA A 20 6.91 18.57 -2.17
CA ALA A 20 7.61 19.86 -2.09
C ALA A 20 8.19 20.33 -3.44
N ALA A 21 7.35 21.05 -4.20
CA ALA A 21 7.62 22.20 -5.08
C ALA A 21 8.82 22.19 -6.07
N GLY A 22 8.49 22.13 -7.36
CA GLY A 22 8.76 23.21 -8.33
C GLY A 22 10.20 23.66 -8.60
N ALA A 23 10.72 23.20 -9.75
CA ALA A 23 11.87 23.68 -10.53
C ALA A 23 13.29 23.20 -10.12
N ALA A 24 13.97 22.63 -11.13
CA ALA A 24 15.39 22.24 -11.20
C ALA A 24 15.80 20.91 -10.50
N MET A 25 15.82 19.82 -11.29
CA MET A 25 16.53 18.56 -11.00
C MET A 25 16.35 18.00 -9.58
N ALA A 26 15.13 17.61 -9.20
CA ALA A 26 14.90 16.90 -7.94
C ALA A 26 15.56 15.50 -8.00
N GLN A 27 16.82 15.41 -7.59
CA GLN A 27 17.52 14.15 -7.42
C GLN A 27 16.75 13.32 -6.41
N CYS A 28 16.39 12.10 -6.79
CA CYS A 28 15.70 11.19 -5.89
C CYS A 28 16.55 10.86 -4.66
N PRO A 29 15.93 10.73 -3.48
CA PRO A 29 16.67 10.54 -2.25
C PRO A 29 17.46 9.23 -2.31
N ALA A 30 18.74 9.31 -1.96
CA ALA A 30 19.63 8.14 -1.95
C ALA A 30 19.26 7.13 -0.86
N SER A 31 18.64 7.60 0.23
CA SER A 31 18.03 6.78 1.28
C SER A 31 16.52 6.88 1.21
N LEU A 32 15.81 5.77 1.42
CA LEU A 32 14.36 5.75 1.58
C LEU A 32 13.94 5.99 3.05
N SER A 33 14.89 5.94 3.99
CA SER A 33 14.63 6.14 5.42
C SER A 33 15.55 7.26 5.94
N PRO A 34 15.00 8.41 6.38
CA PRO A 34 13.60 8.89 6.23
C PRO A 34 13.21 9.16 4.75
N PRO A 35 11.91 9.30 4.39
CA PRO A 35 10.74 9.49 5.26
C PRO A 35 10.08 8.20 5.78
N TRP A 36 10.41 7.03 5.22
CA TRP A 36 9.88 5.77 5.73
C TRP A 36 10.51 5.44 7.08
N SER A 37 9.74 4.77 7.96
CA SER A 37 10.23 4.36 9.28
C SER A 37 11.37 3.33 9.16
N LEU A 38 11.29 2.45 8.17
CA LEU A 38 12.38 1.55 7.79
C LEU A 38 12.25 1.07 6.35
N VAL A 39 13.38 0.53 5.85
CA VAL A 39 13.47 -0.26 4.62
C VAL A 39 13.89 -1.67 4.99
N SER A 40 13.18 -2.68 4.50
CA SER A 40 13.53 -4.09 4.74
C SER A 40 13.79 -4.79 3.42
N THR A 41 15.01 -5.32 3.26
CA THR A 41 15.40 -6.10 2.10
C THR A 41 16.02 -7.44 2.52
N LEU A 42 15.69 -8.50 1.78
CA LEU A 42 16.35 -9.79 1.83
C LEU A 42 16.19 -10.41 0.44
N GLN A 43 17.29 -10.58 -0.29
CA GLN A 43 17.26 -11.09 -1.68
C GLN A 43 16.26 -10.31 -2.57
N GLY A 44 16.28 -8.99 -2.44
CA GLY A 44 15.45 -8.05 -3.20
C GLY A 44 16.00 -6.64 -3.06
N THR A 45 15.44 -5.72 -3.85
CA THR A 45 15.88 -4.33 -3.92
C THR A 45 14.68 -3.40 -3.76
N ALA A 46 14.86 -2.34 -2.97
CA ALA A 46 13.93 -1.22 -2.84
C ALA A 46 14.77 0.06 -2.97
N THR A 47 14.51 0.84 -4.01
CA THR A 47 15.31 2.03 -4.36
C THR A 47 14.42 3.17 -4.84
N SER A 48 14.83 4.41 -4.61
CA SER A 48 14.17 5.55 -5.23
C SER A 48 14.66 5.71 -6.68
N GLN A 49 13.76 5.99 -7.61
CA GLN A 49 14.07 6.20 -9.03
C GLN A 49 13.38 7.46 -9.56
N THR A 50 14.05 8.20 -10.44
CA THR A 50 13.45 9.31 -11.18
C THR A 50 12.35 8.83 -12.13
N GLY A 51 11.48 9.76 -12.54
CA GLY A 51 10.34 9.46 -13.40
C GLY A 51 9.13 9.00 -12.60
N GLY A 52 8.81 9.76 -11.55
CA GLY A 52 7.60 9.57 -10.77
C GLY A 52 6.32 9.82 -11.56
N TYR A 53 5.19 9.54 -10.94
CA TYR A 53 3.86 9.64 -11.53
C TYR A 53 3.12 10.90 -11.07
N ASP A 54 2.16 11.38 -11.87
CA ASP A 54 1.38 12.60 -11.58
C ASP A 54 2.24 13.78 -11.10
N SER A 55 3.28 14.08 -11.88
CA SER A 55 4.25 15.16 -11.65
C SER A 55 5.16 15.02 -10.42
N THR A 56 5.14 13.89 -9.70
CA THR A 56 6.19 13.61 -8.71
C THR A 56 7.54 13.39 -9.41
N ALA A 57 8.61 13.79 -8.74
CA ALA A 57 9.96 13.61 -9.28
C ALA A 57 10.43 12.15 -9.24
N CYS A 58 9.95 11.40 -8.24
CA CYS A 58 10.52 10.13 -7.83
C CYS A 58 9.44 9.11 -7.51
N ARG A 59 9.78 7.84 -7.74
CA ARG A 59 8.97 6.67 -7.40
C ARG A 59 9.84 5.63 -6.69
N LEU A 60 9.19 4.80 -5.89
CA LEU A 60 9.78 3.60 -5.32
C LEU A 60 9.86 2.51 -6.40
N ARG A 61 11.05 1.97 -6.63
CA ARG A 61 11.32 0.84 -7.51
C ARG A 61 11.67 -0.39 -6.66
N VAL A 62 10.90 -1.46 -6.84
CA VAL A 62 11.03 -2.70 -6.07
C VAL A 62 11.18 -3.92 -6.98
N ALA A 63 12.08 -4.83 -6.62
CA ALA A 63 12.18 -6.15 -7.24
C ALA A 63 12.64 -7.21 -6.22
N LEU A 64 12.39 -8.48 -6.53
CA LEU A 64 12.95 -9.63 -5.81
C LEU A 64 13.95 -10.34 -6.73
N ASN A 65 14.96 -10.98 -6.14
CA ASN A 65 15.92 -11.77 -6.91
C ASN A 65 15.25 -13.03 -7.47
N GLN A 66 15.66 -13.44 -8.67
CA GLN A 66 15.26 -14.72 -9.24
C GLN A 66 15.76 -15.87 -8.35
N ASN A 67 14.98 -16.93 -8.22
CA ASN A 67 15.27 -18.11 -7.41
C ASN A 67 15.54 -17.80 -5.94
N SER A 68 15.04 -16.65 -5.46
CA SER A 68 15.17 -16.27 -4.05
C SER A 68 14.39 -17.21 -3.13
N SER A 69 14.71 -17.16 -1.83
CA SER A 69 14.03 -17.98 -0.84
C SER A 69 12.59 -17.51 -0.59
N PRO A 70 11.72 -18.34 0.04
CA PRO A 70 10.37 -17.92 0.44
C PRO A 70 10.33 -16.69 1.36
N ALA A 71 11.44 -16.38 2.04
CA ALA A 71 11.56 -15.22 2.93
C ALA A 71 11.99 -13.92 2.21
N ALA A 72 12.18 -13.97 0.88
CA ALA A 72 12.59 -12.81 0.10
C ALA A 72 11.61 -11.65 0.26
N LYS A 73 12.17 -10.44 0.44
CA LYS A 73 11.41 -9.22 0.68
C LYS A 73 12.15 -7.99 0.20
N ALA A 74 11.40 -6.98 -0.17
CA ALA A 74 11.87 -5.64 -0.45
C ALA A 74 10.70 -4.68 -0.26
N PHE A 75 10.64 -4.00 0.88
CA PHE A 75 9.54 -3.08 1.17
C PHE A 75 10.00 -1.92 2.05
N VAL A 76 9.17 -0.89 2.06
CA VAL A 76 9.25 0.24 2.99
C VAL A 76 8.09 0.15 3.98
N LEU A 77 8.31 0.58 5.21
CA LEU A 77 7.33 0.53 6.30
C LEU A 77 7.03 1.94 6.80
N ASP A 78 5.74 2.19 7.03
CA ASP A 78 5.21 3.32 7.76
C ASP A 78 4.70 2.82 9.12
N GLN A 79 5.30 3.33 10.21
CA GLN A 79 4.88 3.07 11.60
C GLN A 79 4.31 4.34 12.25
N THR A 80 3.93 5.34 11.46
CA THR A 80 3.22 6.53 11.97
C THR A 80 1.77 6.28 12.41
N PRO A 81 1.05 5.25 11.91
CA PRO A 81 -0.22 4.89 12.52
C PRO A 81 -0.03 4.41 13.95
N ALA A 82 -0.95 4.76 14.85
CA ALA A 82 -0.88 4.36 16.25
C ALA A 82 -2.28 4.01 16.75
N ASN A 83 -2.64 2.73 16.64
CA ASN A 83 -3.94 2.18 17.02
C ASN A 83 -5.14 2.89 16.36
N GLU A 84 -5.04 3.19 15.07
CA GLU A 84 -6.06 3.96 14.35
C GLU A 84 -7.28 3.09 14.02
N GLN A 85 -8.46 3.50 14.49
CA GLN A 85 -9.73 2.80 14.22
C GLN A 85 -10.27 3.06 12.82
N ARG A 86 -9.84 4.15 12.18
CA ARG A 86 -10.08 4.44 10.78
C ARG A 86 -8.75 4.78 10.15
N TYR A 87 -8.42 4.09 9.06
CA TYR A 87 -7.17 4.27 8.34
C TYR A 87 -7.46 4.39 6.87
N ARG A 88 -7.11 5.54 6.30
CA ARG A 88 -7.24 5.79 4.87
C ARG A 88 -5.86 5.90 4.26
N VAL A 89 -5.65 5.23 3.14
CA VAL A 89 -4.36 5.19 2.46
C VAL A 89 -4.55 5.22 0.96
N GLN A 90 -3.69 5.95 0.27
CA GLN A 90 -3.58 5.99 -1.18
C GLN A 90 -2.14 5.63 -1.57
N PHE A 91 -1.99 4.93 -2.68
CA PHE A 91 -0.71 4.76 -3.37
C PHE A 91 -0.94 4.49 -4.86
N ILE A 92 0.09 4.70 -5.65
CA ILE A 92 0.16 4.26 -7.04
C ILE A 92 0.90 2.93 -7.10
N VAL A 93 0.47 2.04 -7.99
CA VAL A 93 1.17 0.81 -8.36
C VAL A 93 1.25 0.69 -9.88
N ASP A 94 2.44 0.39 -10.39
CA ASP A 94 2.68 0.05 -11.79
C ASP A 94 3.38 -1.30 -11.87
N ALA A 95 2.67 -2.26 -12.46
CA ALA A 95 3.13 -3.63 -12.69
C ALA A 95 3.35 -3.94 -14.18
N SER A 96 3.30 -2.94 -15.06
CA SER A 96 3.45 -3.11 -16.52
C SER A 96 4.79 -3.70 -16.93
N GLY A 97 5.83 -3.51 -16.10
CA GLY A 97 7.15 -4.09 -16.29
C GLY A 97 7.23 -5.60 -16.01
N ILE A 98 6.15 -6.22 -15.52
CA ILE A 98 6.10 -7.66 -15.19
C ILE A 98 4.90 -8.36 -15.82
N GLY A 99 5.17 -9.44 -16.56
CA GLY A 99 4.13 -10.25 -17.23
C GLY A 99 3.30 -11.08 -16.24
N LEU A 100 2.27 -10.47 -15.64
CA LEU A 100 1.34 -11.10 -14.70
C LEU A 100 0.12 -11.70 -15.42
N THR A 101 0.31 -12.70 -16.26
CA THR A 101 -0.80 -13.39 -16.95
C THR A 101 -1.29 -14.65 -16.23
N GLN A 102 -0.61 -15.09 -15.16
CA GLN A 102 -0.90 -16.35 -14.48
C GLN A 102 -1.23 -16.17 -13.00
N ALA A 103 -2.31 -16.82 -12.57
CA ALA A 103 -2.87 -16.78 -11.22
C ALA A 103 -1.92 -17.17 -10.08
N ASN A 104 -0.92 -18.01 -10.39
CA ASN A 104 0.07 -18.54 -9.45
C ASN A 104 1.30 -17.63 -9.30
N ARG A 105 1.40 -16.55 -10.08
CA ARG A 105 2.41 -15.50 -9.91
C ARG A 105 1.82 -14.42 -9.02
N ALA A 106 2.12 -14.49 -7.73
CA ALA A 106 1.66 -13.52 -6.75
C ALA A 106 2.76 -13.12 -5.76
N ALA A 107 2.68 -11.88 -5.27
CA ALA A 107 3.44 -11.35 -4.14
C ALA A 107 2.58 -10.32 -3.39
N THR A 108 2.75 -10.21 -2.06
CA THR A 108 2.12 -9.14 -1.30
C THR A 108 2.74 -7.81 -1.70
N ALA A 109 1.91 -6.91 -2.22
CA ALA A 109 2.30 -5.58 -2.67
C ALA A 109 2.12 -4.50 -1.59
N PHE A 110 1.12 -4.70 -0.75
CA PHE A 110 0.75 -3.77 0.31
C PHE A 110 0.15 -4.54 1.50
N SER A 111 0.41 -4.06 2.72
CA SER A 111 -0.20 -4.64 3.93
C SER A 111 -0.51 -3.59 4.99
N ILE A 112 -1.58 -3.81 5.73
CA ILE A 112 -1.94 -3.08 6.96
C ILE A 112 -1.90 -4.07 8.12
N VAL A 113 -1.20 -3.68 9.18
CA VAL A 113 -1.03 -4.49 10.40
C VAL A 113 -1.71 -3.79 11.57
N GLY A 114 -2.45 -4.58 12.35
CA GLY A 114 -3.11 -4.17 13.56
C GLY A 114 -2.22 -4.26 14.79
N THR A 115 -2.63 -3.58 15.85
CA THR A 115 -1.96 -3.58 17.15
C THR A 115 -1.93 -4.96 17.81
N THR A 116 -2.92 -5.82 17.50
CA THR A 116 -3.01 -7.17 18.04
C THR A 116 -3.15 -8.22 16.94
N ALA A 117 -2.60 -9.40 17.18
CA ALA A 117 -2.97 -10.59 16.42
C ALA A 117 -4.28 -11.16 16.95
N VAL A 118 -5.19 -11.53 16.05
CA VAL A 118 -6.40 -12.25 16.44
C VAL A 118 -6.10 -13.68 16.88
N PRO A 119 -6.95 -14.29 17.72
CA PRO A 119 -6.79 -15.69 18.11
C PRO A 119 -6.63 -16.61 16.90
N ASN A 120 -5.63 -17.50 16.94
CA ASN A 120 -5.27 -18.42 15.85
C ASN A 120 -4.93 -17.75 14.51
N GLY A 121 -4.64 -16.45 14.51
CA GLY A 121 -4.32 -15.68 13.33
C GLY A 121 -3.04 -14.89 13.47
N ASN A 122 -2.95 -13.82 12.68
CA ASN A 122 -1.81 -12.91 12.69
C ASN A 122 -2.31 -11.46 12.72
N SER A 123 -1.39 -10.51 12.90
CA SER A 123 -1.73 -9.09 13.01
C SER A 123 -2.05 -8.40 11.67
N ASN A 124 -1.90 -9.05 10.51
CA ASN A 124 -2.30 -8.42 9.24
C ASN A 124 -3.82 -8.31 9.16
N ILE A 125 -4.31 -7.07 9.05
CA ILE A 125 -5.73 -6.77 8.81
C ILE A 125 -6.02 -6.76 7.31
N VAL A 126 -5.16 -6.12 6.52
CA VAL A 126 -5.32 -6.07 5.06
C VAL A 126 -4.04 -6.54 4.41
N ARG A 127 -4.15 -7.42 3.42
CA ARG A 127 -3.06 -7.77 2.51
C ARG A 127 -3.55 -7.63 1.08
N ALA A 128 -2.87 -6.83 0.28
CA ALA A 128 -3.10 -6.75 -1.15
C ALA A 128 -2.00 -7.53 -1.88
N PHE A 129 -2.37 -8.62 -2.54
CA PHE A 129 -1.47 -9.38 -3.39
C PHE A 129 -1.55 -8.85 -4.81
N LEU A 130 -0.42 -8.41 -5.36
CA LEU A 130 -0.28 -8.21 -6.80
C LEU A 130 -0.09 -9.58 -7.44
N ARG A 131 -0.99 -9.93 -8.36
CA ARG A 131 -1.01 -11.24 -9.00
C ARG A 131 -1.48 -11.18 -10.44
N GLY A 132 -1.24 -12.24 -11.20
CA GLY A 132 -1.97 -12.45 -12.46
C GLY A 132 -3.40 -12.96 -12.22
N ASP A 133 -4.31 -12.69 -13.15
CA ASP A 133 -5.70 -13.18 -13.11
C ASP A 133 -6.09 -14.05 -14.33
N GLY A 134 -5.16 -14.29 -15.26
CA GLY A 134 -5.42 -15.01 -16.51
C GLY A 134 -5.45 -14.09 -17.73
N ALA A 135 -5.77 -12.81 -17.54
CA ALA A 135 -5.80 -11.78 -18.59
C ALA A 135 -4.75 -10.68 -18.35
N GLY A 136 -4.43 -10.39 -17.10
CA GLY A 136 -3.46 -9.39 -16.71
C GLY A 136 -3.24 -9.32 -15.19
N ALA A 137 -2.69 -8.21 -14.74
CA ALA A 137 -2.44 -7.92 -13.34
C ALA A 137 -3.73 -7.55 -12.59
N ALA A 138 -3.86 -8.08 -11.38
CA ALA A 138 -4.94 -7.80 -10.44
C ALA A 138 -4.40 -7.62 -9.02
N LEU A 139 -5.19 -6.95 -8.18
CA LEU A 139 -4.99 -6.92 -6.73
C LEU A 139 -5.99 -7.85 -6.07
N ARG A 140 -5.48 -8.84 -5.34
CA ARG A 140 -6.28 -9.65 -4.42
C ARG A 140 -6.19 -9.08 -3.02
N PHE A 141 -7.30 -8.65 -2.45
CA PHE A 141 -7.35 -8.24 -1.05
C PHE A 141 -7.78 -9.41 -0.17
N LEU A 142 -7.05 -9.62 0.91
CA LEU A 142 -7.48 -10.39 2.08
C LEU A 142 -7.72 -9.38 3.19
N VAL A 143 -8.98 -9.23 3.60
CA VAL A 143 -9.43 -8.23 4.58
C VAL A 143 -9.93 -8.95 5.82
N GLY A 144 -9.40 -8.58 6.99
CA GLY A 144 -9.63 -9.25 8.26
C GLY A 144 -11.12 -9.34 8.57
N ASP A 145 -11.58 -10.55 8.79
CA ASP A 145 -12.96 -10.87 9.10
C ASP A 145 -12.99 -12.20 9.86
N THR A 146 -13.05 -12.16 11.19
CA THR A 146 -13.04 -13.37 12.03
C THR A 146 -14.33 -14.20 11.90
N ALA A 147 -15.35 -13.70 11.22
CA ALA A 147 -16.54 -14.47 10.87
C ALA A 147 -16.29 -15.41 9.67
N ASP A 148 -15.26 -15.13 8.85
CA ASP A 148 -14.84 -16.03 7.77
C ASP A 148 -13.96 -17.15 8.34
N PRO A 149 -14.15 -18.43 7.94
CA PRO A 149 -13.31 -19.54 8.41
C PRO A 149 -11.81 -19.36 8.13
N SER A 150 -11.45 -18.64 7.08
CA SER A 150 -10.07 -18.28 6.75
C SER A 150 -9.54 -17.06 7.51
N GLN A 151 -10.40 -16.42 8.32
CA GLN A 151 -10.20 -15.13 9.01
C GLN A 151 -10.09 -13.92 8.07
N TYR A 152 -10.29 -14.12 6.77
CA TYR A 152 -10.19 -13.08 5.77
C TYR A 152 -11.30 -13.18 4.74
N ARG A 153 -12.02 -12.08 4.55
CA ARG A 153 -12.84 -11.91 3.35
C ARG A 153 -11.91 -11.61 2.17
N THR A 154 -12.04 -12.39 1.10
CA THR A 154 -11.17 -12.27 -0.08
C THR A 154 -11.94 -11.68 -1.26
N LEU A 155 -11.30 -10.77 -2.00
CA LEU A 155 -11.80 -10.28 -3.29
C LEU A 155 -10.63 -10.04 -4.26
N ASP A 156 -10.90 -10.18 -5.55
CA ASP A 156 -9.97 -9.91 -6.65
C ASP A 156 -10.49 -8.72 -7.46
N VAL A 157 -9.62 -7.76 -7.76
CA VAL A 157 -9.93 -6.59 -8.60
C VAL A 157 -8.85 -6.46 -9.67
N ALA A 158 -9.24 -6.55 -10.93
CA ALA A 158 -8.33 -6.32 -12.05
C ALA A 158 -7.80 -4.88 -12.02
N LEU A 159 -6.51 -4.69 -12.33
CA LEU A 159 -5.97 -3.35 -12.51
C LEU A 159 -6.52 -2.76 -13.82
N PRO A 160 -7.16 -1.59 -13.81
CA PRO A 160 -7.78 -1.03 -15.03
C PRO A 160 -6.76 -0.63 -16.10
N ASN A 161 -5.54 -0.27 -15.71
CA ASN A 161 -4.43 0.03 -16.62
C ASN A 161 -3.38 -1.09 -16.57
N GLN A 162 -3.41 -1.99 -17.55
CA GLN A 162 -2.46 -3.11 -17.66
C GLN A 162 -1.10 -2.68 -18.24
N ALA A 163 -1.05 -1.52 -18.90
CA ALA A 163 0.14 -1.02 -19.58
C ALA A 163 0.83 0.11 -18.80
N GLY A 164 0.41 0.40 -17.57
CA GLY A 164 1.03 1.43 -16.74
C GLY A 164 0.45 1.52 -15.34
N ALA A 165 0.56 2.72 -14.77
CA ALA A 165 0.22 2.99 -13.38
C ALA A 165 -1.30 3.00 -13.11
N ASN A 166 -1.63 2.53 -11.90
CA ASN A 166 -2.97 2.49 -11.32
C ASN A 166 -2.93 3.17 -9.96
N ARG A 167 -3.96 3.94 -9.63
CA ARG A 167 -4.16 4.51 -8.29
C ARG A 167 -5.01 3.55 -7.46
N VAL A 168 -4.53 3.26 -6.26
CA VAL A 168 -5.22 2.44 -5.26
C VAL A 168 -5.47 3.30 -4.04
N GLU A 169 -6.69 3.31 -3.55
CA GLU A 169 -7.08 3.98 -2.32
C GLU A 169 -7.96 3.04 -1.49
N LEU A 170 -7.73 3.00 -0.19
CA LEU A 170 -8.48 2.18 0.78
C LEU A 170 -8.93 3.08 1.93
N ASP A 171 -10.17 2.89 2.39
CA ASP A 171 -10.68 3.48 3.63
C ASP A 171 -11.19 2.34 4.52
N LEU A 172 -10.38 1.96 5.50
CA LEU A 172 -10.63 0.88 6.43
C LEU A 172 -11.20 1.44 7.73
N THR A 173 -12.34 0.92 8.16
CA THR A 173 -12.93 1.15 9.49
C THR A 173 -12.89 -0.14 10.30
N ILE A 174 -12.38 -0.06 11.53
CA ILE A 174 -12.30 -1.14 12.49
C ILE A 174 -13.35 -0.93 13.59
N GLY A 175 -13.92 -2.02 14.11
CA GLY A 175 -14.87 -2.01 15.22
C GLY A 175 -16.30 -2.39 14.83
N ALA A 176 -17.30 -1.84 15.51
CA ALA A 176 -18.70 -2.30 15.38
C ALA A 176 -19.33 -2.00 14.00
N ALA A 177 -18.92 -0.91 13.34
CA ALA A 177 -19.35 -0.53 12.00
C ALA A 177 -18.27 -0.82 10.94
N ALA A 178 -17.56 -1.93 11.12
CA ALA A 178 -16.37 -2.23 10.34
C ALA A 178 -16.69 -2.45 8.86
N SER A 179 -15.88 -1.79 8.03
CA SER A 179 -15.99 -1.78 6.59
C SER A 179 -14.66 -1.46 5.94
N MET A 180 -14.53 -1.79 4.67
CA MET A 180 -13.45 -1.32 3.81
C MET A 180 -14.03 -0.85 2.49
N LYS A 181 -13.89 0.44 2.20
CA LYS A 181 -14.10 0.96 0.84
C LYS A 181 -12.78 0.92 0.09
N TYR A 182 -12.83 0.69 -1.22
CA TYR A 182 -11.65 0.73 -2.07
C TYR A 182 -11.94 1.38 -3.41
N TRP A 183 -10.95 2.10 -3.92
CA TRP A 183 -10.92 2.70 -5.25
C TRP A 183 -9.67 2.18 -5.97
N ILE A 184 -9.86 1.58 -7.13
CA ILE A 184 -8.79 1.13 -8.01
C ILE A 184 -9.10 1.67 -9.40
N ASN A 185 -8.32 2.67 -9.80
CA ASN A 185 -8.57 3.44 -11.01
C ASN A 185 -7.30 3.55 -11.84
N ASN A 186 -7.46 3.81 -13.14
CA ASN A 186 -6.33 4.27 -13.94
C ASN A 186 -5.84 5.59 -13.31
N ILE A 187 -4.53 5.79 -13.26
CA ILE A 187 -3.94 6.99 -12.66
C ILE A 187 -4.51 8.30 -13.25
N SER A 188 -4.87 8.30 -14.54
CA SER A 188 -5.46 9.46 -15.23
C SER A 188 -6.92 9.74 -14.85
N THR A 189 -7.56 8.86 -14.09
CA THR A 189 -8.95 9.00 -13.67
C THR A 189 -9.01 9.72 -12.34
N ALA A 190 -9.71 10.86 -12.30
CA ALA A 190 -9.97 11.60 -11.08
C ALA A 190 -10.75 10.73 -10.09
N THR A 191 -10.41 10.79 -8.80
CA THR A 191 -11.11 10.05 -7.75
C THR A 191 -12.06 10.94 -6.97
N THR A 192 -13.25 10.40 -6.66
CA THR A 192 -14.24 11.09 -5.80
C THR A 192 -14.75 10.13 -4.72
N GLU A 193 -15.02 10.66 -3.52
CA GLU A 193 -15.46 9.86 -2.36
C GLU A 193 -16.78 9.12 -2.61
N GLY A 194 -17.66 9.66 -3.46
CA GLY A 194 -18.98 9.12 -3.71
C GLY A 194 -19.03 7.85 -4.58
N SER A 195 -17.92 7.46 -5.19
CA SER A 195 -17.90 6.37 -6.20
C SER A 195 -16.75 5.38 -5.98
N PRO A 196 -16.76 4.57 -4.90
CA PRO A 196 -15.78 3.50 -4.71
C PRO A 196 -15.93 2.41 -5.78
N THR A 197 -14.81 1.77 -6.13
CA THR A 197 -14.82 0.55 -6.96
C THR A 197 -15.60 -0.56 -6.26
N GLY A 198 -15.51 -0.62 -4.93
CA GLY A 198 -16.38 -1.48 -4.14
C GLY A 198 -16.30 -1.20 -2.65
N THR A 199 -17.14 -1.91 -1.89
CA THR A 199 -17.21 -1.82 -0.43
C THR A 199 -17.41 -3.20 0.17
N LEU A 200 -16.61 -3.52 1.18
CA LEU A 200 -16.89 -4.62 2.09
C LEU A 200 -17.52 -4.04 3.35
N SER A 201 -18.69 -4.53 3.74
CA SER A 201 -19.40 -4.12 4.96
C SER A 201 -19.59 -5.30 5.90
N GLY A 202 -19.82 -5.00 7.18
CA GLY A 202 -20.10 -6.02 8.21
C GLY A 202 -18.91 -6.97 8.39
N LEU A 203 -17.70 -6.41 8.48
CA LEU A 203 -16.49 -7.18 8.76
C LEU A 203 -16.39 -7.44 10.27
N ALA A 204 -16.02 -8.66 10.68
CA ALA A 204 -15.67 -8.92 12.09
C ALA A 204 -14.17 -8.67 12.31
N ASN A 205 -13.75 -7.40 12.38
CA ASN A 205 -12.32 -7.03 12.43
C ASN A 205 -11.85 -6.39 13.74
N SER A 206 -12.71 -6.30 14.76
CA SER A 206 -12.39 -5.64 16.03
C SER A 206 -11.24 -6.30 16.81
N GLY A 207 -11.01 -7.61 16.62
CA GLY A 207 -9.96 -8.36 17.30
C GLY A 207 -8.52 -7.96 16.91
N TRP A 208 -8.35 -7.21 15.83
CA TRP A 208 -7.05 -6.65 15.42
C TRP A 208 -6.70 -5.33 16.15
N GLY A 209 -7.62 -4.80 16.96
CA GLY A 209 -7.43 -3.56 17.69
C GLY A 209 -7.59 -2.35 16.78
N GLY A 210 -6.48 -1.76 16.34
CA GLY A 210 -6.44 -0.61 15.42
C GLY A 210 -5.21 -0.71 14.52
N VAL A 211 -5.14 0.10 13.46
CA VAL A 211 -3.98 0.11 12.55
C VAL A 211 -2.75 0.70 13.24
N ASP A 212 -1.64 -0.02 13.14
CA ASP A 212 -0.35 0.37 13.73
C ASP A 212 0.74 0.52 12.67
N GLN A 213 0.66 -0.24 11.58
CA GLN A 213 1.70 -0.22 10.55
C GLN A 213 1.10 -0.44 9.16
N ALA A 214 1.73 0.18 8.17
CA ALA A 214 1.48 -0.09 6.77
C ALA A 214 2.81 -0.36 6.04
N SER A 215 2.82 -1.30 5.10
CA SER A 215 4.01 -1.59 4.30
C SER A 215 3.68 -1.56 2.81
N LEU A 216 4.63 -1.07 2.01
CA LEU A 216 4.53 -0.98 0.55
C LEU A 216 5.79 -1.58 -0.08
N GLY A 217 5.63 -2.52 -1.00
CA GLY A 217 6.75 -3.20 -1.64
C GLY A 217 6.41 -4.63 -2.03
N LEU A 218 7.34 -5.57 -1.92
CA LEU A 218 7.14 -6.97 -2.26
C LEU A 218 7.58 -7.89 -1.12
N VAL A 219 6.69 -8.78 -0.68
CA VAL A 219 6.99 -9.83 0.30
C VAL A 219 6.13 -11.07 0.05
N GLY A 220 6.56 -12.24 0.53
CA GLY A 220 5.75 -13.46 0.49
C GLY A 220 5.44 -13.93 -0.95
N ALA A 221 6.38 -13.68 -1.87
CA ALA A 221 6.21 -14.06 -3.27
C ALA A 221 6.13 -15.58 -3.43
N THR A 222 5.20 -16.03 -4.27
CA THR A 222 5.03 -17.44 -4.69
C THR A 222 6.29 -18.00 -5.34
N SER A 223 6.44 -19.33 -5.37
CA SER A 223 7.55 -20.00 -6.08
C SER A 223 7.57 -19.63 -7.57
N PHE A 224 6.40 -19.53 -8.22
CA PHE A 224 6.30 -19.12 -9.62
C PHE A 224 6.72 -17.68 -9.84
N TRP A 225 6.37 -16.74 -8.95
CA TRP A 225 6.91 -15.38 -9.02
C TRP A 225 8.45 -15.40 -8.97
N ARG A 226 9.02 -16.08 -7.97
CA ARG A 226 10.49 -16.10 -7.77
C ARG A 226 11.24 -16.83 -8.88
N ALA A 227 10.62 -17.81 -9.55
CA ALA A 227 11.23 -18.51 -10.68
C ALA A 227 11.20 -17.69 -11.99
N ASN A 228 10.17 -16.84 -12.17
CA ASN A 228 9.90 -16.19 -13.46
C ASN A 228 10.29 -14.71 -13.52
N PHE A 229 10.48 -14.04 -12.37
CA PHE A 229 10.85 -12.63 -12.32
C PHE A 229 12.25 -12.45 -11.75
N THR A 230 13.00 -11.57 -12.38
CA THR A 230 14.39 -11.25 -12.05
C THR A 230 14.48 -9.99 -11.19
N ASN A 231 15.69 -9.68 -10.72
CA ASN A 231 16.00 -8.40 -10.07
C ASN A 231 15.92 -7.19 -11.02
N THR A 232 15.55 -7.39 -12.29
CA THR A 232 15.26 -6.34 -13.28
C THR A 232 13.76 -6.27 -13.63
N SER A 233 12.95 -7.19 -13.09
CA SER A 233 11.49 -7.22 -13.22
C SER A 233 10.87 -6.35 -12.13
N PHE A 234 10.83 -5.04 -12.37
CA PHE A 234 10.44 -4.07 -11.35
C PHE A 234 8.93 -3.86 -11.25
N VAL A 235 8.46 -3.67 -10.02
CA VAL A 235 7.17 -3.04 -9.70
C VAL A 235 7.47 -1.65 -9.15
N TYR A 236 6.72 -0.65 -9.62
CA TYR A 236 6.87 0.72 -9.16
C TYR A 236 5.72 1.13 -8.26
N PHE A 237 6.04 1.92 -7.23
CA PHE A 237 5.06 2.52 -6.35
C PHE A 237 5.34 4.01 -6.17
N ASP A 238 4.31 4.80 -5.92
CA ASP A 238 4.44 6.24 -5.73
C ASP A 238 3.26 6.81 -4.94
N GLN A 239 3.32 8.10 -4.58
CA GLN A 239 2.25 8.86 -3.92
C GLN A 239 1.60 8.13 -2.75
N PHE A 240 2.43 7.52 -1.89
CA PHE A 240 1.93 6.98 -0.64
C PHE A 240 1.50 8.14 0.28
N ASP A 241 0.20 8.21 0.56
CA ASP A 241 -0.40 9.16 1.50
C ASP A 241 -1.32 8.38 2.42
N SER A 242 -1.14 8.52 3.73
CA SER A 242 -2.01 7.95 4.74
C SER A 242 -2.63 9.08 5.57
N ARG A 243 -3.96 9.05 5.70
CA ARG A 243 -4.74 10.07 6.42
C ARG A 243 -5.73 9.41 7.38
N ARG A 244 -5.96 10.09 8.48
CA ARG A 244 -6.75 9.56 9.60
C ARG A 244 -8.26 9.63 9.36
N GLN A 245 -8.77 10.62 8.60
CA GLN A 245 -10.23 10.81 8.45
C GLN A 245 -10.71 11.55 7.18
N THR A 246 -9.86 12.21 6.40
CA THR A 246 -10.28 12.99 5.22
C THR A 246 -10.07 12.22 3.92
N PHE A 247 -10.96 12.45 2.95
CA PHE A 247 -10.77 12.01 1.56
C PHE A 247 -9.40 12.47 1.07
N ILE A 248 -8.59 11.56 0.51
CA ILE A 248 -7.28 11.95 -0.02
C ILE A 248 -7.51 12.68 -1.34
N GLY A 249 -8.21 12.03 -2.27
CA GLY A 249 -8.64 12.60 -3.54
C GLY A 249 -7.48 13.01 -4.45
N ASN A 250 -7.68 12.84 -5.76
CA ASN A 250 -6.86 13.47 -6.79
C ASN A 250 -7.74 13.85 -7.98
#